data_AF-A0AAN5R6K1-F1
#
_entry.id   AF-A0AAN5R6K1-F1
#
_cell.length_a   1.000
_cell.length_b   1.000
_cell.length_c   1.000
_cell.angle_alpha   90.00
_cell.angle_beta   90.00
_cell.angle_gamma   90.00
#
_symmetry.space_group_name_H-M   'P 1'
#
loop_
_entity.id
_entity.type
_entity.pdbx_description
1 polymer ?
#
loop_
_entity_poly.entity_id
_entity_poly.type
_entity_poly.pdbx_seq_one_letter_code
_entity_poly.pdbx_strand_id
1 'polypeptide(L)'
;MTQQDPAVIKSEGDKALEKGDLPLALKFYEEALAINSQFSGAYYQKGTVLLRMGKAIQAAAMYWQAYLFSEFKTDIGLMTAKTLAHANYSFSACKLFESFKIEEMDGESLAYYL
;
A
#
# COMPACT_ATOMS: atom_id res chain seq x y z
N MET A 1 16.10 -26.84 0.61
CA MET A 1 16.10 -25.39 0.30
C MET A 1 15.41 -24.70 1.47
N THR A 2 16.15 -23.99 2.31
CA THR A 2 15.57 -23.18 3.38
C THR A 2 14.80 -22.05 2.72
N GLN A 3 13.47 -22.11 2.75
CA GLN A 3 12.61 -21.05 2.26
C GLN A 3 12.92 -19.82 3.12
N GLN A 4 13.45 -18.75 2.52
CA GLN A 4 13.79 -17.53 3.23
C GLN A 4 12.53 -16.91 3.83
N ASP A 5 12.65 -16.33 5.02
CA ASP A 5 11.55 -15.64 5.69
C ASP A 5 11.04 -14.49 4.78
N PRO A 6 9.73 -14.40 4.47
CA PRO A 6 9.19 -13.34 3.64
C PRO A 6 9.51 -11.93 4.17
N ALA A 7 9.70 -11.76 5.47
CA ALA A 7 10.12 -10.49 6.07
C ALA A 7 11.55 -10.09 5.64
N VAL A 8 12.46 -11.06 5.51
CA VAL A 8 13.84 -10.82 5.03
C VAL A 8 13.81 -10.39 3.57
N ILE A 9 13.07 -11.12 2.72
CA ILE A 9 12.92 -10.78 1.30
C ILE A 9 12.28 -9.39 1.14
N LYS A 10 11.25 -9.07 1.93
CA LYS A 10 10.65 -7.73 1.96
C LYS A 10 11.67 -6.66 2.33
N SER A 11 12.57 -6.92 3.29
CA SER A 11 13.63 -5.96 3.65
C SER A 11 14.64 -5.77 2.52
N GLU A 12 14.94 -6.79 1.71
CA GLU A 12 15.75 -6.63 0.49
C GLU A 12 15.03 -5.76 -0.56
N GLY A 13 13.71 -5.95 -0.70
CA GLY A 13 12.84 -5.07 -1.47
C GLY A 13 12.92 -3.62 -1.01
N ASP A 14 12.89 -3.36 0.31
CA ASP A 14 13.01 -2.01 0.86
C ASP A 14 14.35 -1.37 0.50
N LYS A 15 15.45 -2.11 0.62
CA LYS A 15 16.79 -1.62 0.21
C LYS A 15 16.85 -1.29 -1.28
N ALA A 16 16.20 -2.09 -2.13
CA ALA A 16 16.11 -1.80 -3.56
C ALA A 16 15.27 -0.54 -3.83
N LEU A 17 14.16 -0.38 -3.11
CA LEU A 17 13.29 0.80 -3.19
C LEU A 17 14.00 2.08 -2.74
N GLU A 18 14.78 2.03 -1.66
CA GLU A 18 15.61 3.14 -1.19
C GLU A 18 16.66 3.56 -2.23
N LYS A 19 17.22 2.60 -2.96
CA LYS A 19 18.15 2.85 -4.08
C LYS A 19 17.44 3.34 -5.35
N GLY A 20 16.11 3.37 -5.37
CA GLY A 20 15.31 3.75 -6.53
C GLY A 20 15.18 2.65 -7.59
N ASP A 21 15.65 1.43 -7.32
CA ASP A 21 15.47 0.29 -8.21
C ASP A 21 14.06 -0.31 -8.03
N LEU A 22 13.09 0.39 -8.63
CA LEU A 22 11.68 0.04 -8.55
C LEU A 22 11.36 -1.36 -9.12
N PRO A 23 11.94 -1.78 -10.28
CA PRO A 23 11.74 -3.15 -10.78
C PRO A 23 12.25 -4.22 -9.82
N LEU A 24 13.44 -4.04 -9.24
CA LEU A 24 13.99 -5.01 -8.29
C LEU A 24 13.18 -5.07 -7.00
N ALA A 25 12.72 -3.92 -6.50
CA ALA A 25 11.85 -3.87 -5.33
C ALA A 25 10.54 -4.66 -5.56
N LEU A 26 9.89 -4.49 -6.72
CA LEU A 26 8.69 -5.26 -7.07
C LEU A 26 8.95 -6.77 -7.05
N LYS A 27 10.07 -7.21 -7.63
CA LYS A 27 10.45 -8.62 -7.66
C LYS A 27 10.54 -9.20 -6.24
N PHE A 28 11.24 -8.51 -5.34
CA PHE A 28 11.34 -8.96 -3.95
C PHE A 28 9.98 -9.00 -3.24
N TYR A 29 9.13 -7.99 -3.43
CA TYR A 29 7.78 -8.03 -2.83
C TYR A 29 6.92 -9.15 -3.40
N GLU A 30 7.05 -9.49 -4.68
CA GLU A 30 6.37 -10.63 -5.30
C GLU A 30 6.89 -11.97 -4.76
N GLU A 31 8.20 -12.11 -4.55
CA GLU A 31 8.78 -13.29 -3.91
C GLU A 31 8.30 -13.44 -2.46
N ALA A 32 8.25 -12.35 -1.68
CA ALA A 32 7.71 -12.38 -0.33
C ALA A 32 6.23 -12.80 -0.31
N LEU A 33 5.43 -12.33 -1.28
CA LEU A 33 4.02 -12.72 -1.44
C LEU A 33 3.84 -14.15 -1.95
N ALA A 34 4.80 -14.69 -2.71
CA ALA A 34 4.78 -16.08 -3.13
C ALA A 34 4.99 -17.04 -1.94
N ILE A 35 5.68 -16.59 -0.89
CA ILE A 35 5.91 -17.36 0.34
C ILE A 35 4.76 -17.16 1.33
N ASN A 36 4.29 -15.92 1.49
CA ASN A 36 3.11 -15.60 2.30
C ASN A 36 2.18 -14.65 1.53
N SER A 37 1.11 -15.23 0.97
CA SER A 37 0.14 -14.52 0.15
C SER A 37 -0.71 -13.48 0.90
N GLN A 38 -0.68 -13.51 2.23
CA GLN A 38 -1.37 -12.57 3.11
C GLN A 38 -0.41 -11.58 3.77
N PHE A 39 0.83 -11.47 3.27
CA PHE A 39 1.82 -10.59 3.90
C PHE A 39 1.54 -9.12 3.62
N SER A 40 0.77 -8.48 4.50
CA SER A 40 0.38 -7.07 4.41
C SER A 40 1.53 -6.12 4.09
N GLY A 41 2.68 -6.30 4.75
CA GLY A 41 3.86 -5.45 4.54
C GLY A 41 4.40 -5.47 3.10
N ALA A 42 4.30 -6.59 2.40
CA ALA A 42 4.73 -6.70 1.01
C ALA A 42 3.71 -6.03 0.06
N TYR A 43 2.40 -6.17 0.31
CA TYR A 43 1.39 -5.43 -0.45
C TYR A 43 1.52 -3.92 -0.26
N TYR A 44 1.74 -3.46 0.98
CA TYR A 44 1.93 -2.04 1.27
C TYR A 44 3.09 -1.47 0.44
N GLN A 45 4.25 -2.11 0.49
CA GLN A 45 5.40 -1.60 -0.26
C GLN A 45 5.23 -1.74 -1.76
N LYS A 46 4.61 -2.81 -2.25
CA LYS A 46 4.26 -2.95 -3.68
C LYS A 46 3.37 -1.78 -4.13
N GLY A 47 2.40 -1.36 -3.31
CA GLY A 47 1.61 -0.15 -3.52
C GLY A 47 2.47 1.11 -3.63
N THR A 48 3.42 1.30 -2.72
CA THR A 48 4.37 2.42 -2.74
C THR A 48 5.21 2.45 -4.01
N VAL A 49 5.70 1.29 -4.48
CA VAL A 49 6.46 1.22 -5.74
C VAL A 49 5.58 1.61 -6.93
N LEU A 50 4.37 1.07 -7.01
CA LEU A 50 3.42 1.36 -8.09
C LEU A 50 3.03 2.85 -8.11
N LEU A 51 2.89 3.47 -6.94
CA LEU A 51 2.61 4.89 -6.82
C LEU A 51 3.77 5.74 -7.35
N ARG A 52 5.02 5.39 -7.00
CA ARG A 52 6.23 6.03 -7.55
C ARG A 52 6.37 5.86 -9.07
N MET A 53 5.81 4.79 -9.63
CA MET A 53 5.73 4.58 -11.07
C MET A 53 4.55 5.31 -11.74
N GLY A 54 3.76 6.10 -11.01
CA GLY A 54 2.57 6.80 -11.53
C GLY A 54 1.35 5.89 -11.74
N LYS A 55 1.39 4.65 -11.25
CA LYS A 55 0.33 3.65 -11.42
C LYS A 55 -0.64 3.66 -10.24
N ALA A 56 -1.27 4.81 -10.00
CA ALA A 56 -2.06 5.07 -8.80
C ALA A 56 -3.20 4.05 -8.57
N ILE A 57 -3.89 3.61 -9.62
CA ILE A 57 -4.97 2.61 -9.45
C ILE A 57 -4.45 1.24 -9.01
N GLN A 58 -3.32 0.81 -9.57
CA GLN A 58 -2.70 -0.44 -9.14
C GLN A 58 -2.16 -0.30 -7.72
N ALA A 59 -1.63 0.87 -7.36
CA ALA A 59 -1.21 1.16 -5.99
C ALA A 59 -2.37 1.07 -4.99
N ALA A 60 -3.51 1.70 -5.30
CA ALA A 60 -4.72 1.61 -4.47
C ALA A 60 -5.19 0.16 -4.28
N ALA A 61 -5.13 -0.66 -5.34
CA ALA A 61 -5.47 -2.08 -5.23
C ALA A 61 -4.53 -2.84 -4.28
N MET A 62 -3.23 -2.53 -4.28
CA MET A 62 -2.28 -3.14 -3.34
C MET A 62 -2.46 -2.63 -1.91
N TYR A 63 -2.70 -1.33 -1.71
CA TYR A 63 -3.04 -0.81 -0.38
C TYR A 63 -4.33 -1.44 0.15
N TRP A 64 -5.33 -1.67 -0.70
CA TRP A 64 -6.53 -2.41 -0.30
C TRP A 64 -6.23 -3.86 0.13
N GLN A 65 -5.36 -4.58 -0.57
CA GLN A 65 -4.92 -5.91 -0.15
C GLN A 65 -4.17 -5.84 1.20
N ALA A 66 -3.27 -4.87 1.37
CA ALA A 66 -2.59 -4.65 2.64
C ALA A 66 -3.57 -4.37 3.78
N TYR A 67 -4.61 -3.57 3.53
CA TYR A 67 -5.68 -3.26 4.48
C TYR A 67 -6.43 -4.52 4.93
N LEU A 68 -6.76 -5.41 3.99
CA LEU A 68 -7.49 -6.65 4.30
C LEU A 68 -6.69 -7.59 5.22
N PHE A 69 -5.36 -7.62 5.08
CA PHE A 69 -4.48 -8.53 5.82
C PHE A 69 -3.75 -7.87 7.02
N SER A 70 -3.92 -6.57 7.24
CA SER A 70 -3.30 -5.84 8.36
C SER A 70 -4.20 -5.80 9.58
N GLU A 71 -3.61 -5.86 10.77
CA GLU A 71 -4.28 -5.46 12.02
C GLU A 71 -4.37 -3.93 12.14
N PHE A 72 -3.45 -3.19 11.51
CA PHE A 72 -3.42 -1.73 11.44
C PHE A 72 -4.18 -1.23 10.21
N LYS A 73 -5.51 -1.24 10.30
CA LYS A 73 -6.41 -0.98 9.17
C LYS A 73 -6.58 0.50 8.84
N THR A 74 -6.64 1.37 9.84
CA THR A 74 -6.93 2.80 9.64
C THR A 74 -5.92 3.48 8.72
N ASP A 75 -4.63 3.40 9.02
CA ASP A 75 -3.57 4.06 8.24
C ASP A 75 -3.56 3.63 6.77
N ILE A 76 -3.70 2.32 6.54
CA ILE A 76 -3.68 1.75 5.18
C ILE A 76 -4.97 2.10 4.42
N GLY A 77 -6.11 2.17 5.12
CA GLY A 77 -7.38 2.61 4.56
C GLY A 77 -7.33 4.06 4.08
N LEU A 78 -6.81 4.96 4.92
CA LEU A 78 -6.61 6.37 4.54
C LEU A 78 -5.63 6.52 3.38
N MET A 79 -4.53 5.76 3.37
CA MET A 79 -3.58 5.73 2.24
C MET A 79 -4.27 5.30 0.95
N THR A 80 -5.15 4.29 1.00
CA THR A 80 -5.93 3.81 -0.14
C THR A 80 -6.85 4.92 -0.67
N ALA A 81 -7.60 5.57 0.22
CA ALA A 81 -8.52 6.65 -0.12
C ALA A 81 -7.80 7.84 -0.76
N LYS A 82 -6.68 8.29 -0.17
CA LYS A 82 -5.81 9.33 -0.72
C LYS A 82 -5.30 8.97 -2.11
N THR A 83 -4.84 7.72 -2.29
CA THR A 83 -4.36 7.26 -3.59
C THR A 83 -5.45 7.28 -4.66
N LEU A 84 -6.68 6.88 -4.30
CA LEU A 84 -7.84 6.96 -5.20
C LEU A 84 -8.19 8.41 -5.55
N ALA A 85 -8.13 9.33 -4.59
CA ALA A 85 -8.39 10.74 -4.83
C ALA A 85 -7.38 11.33 -5.83
N HIS A 86 -6.08 11.07 -5.61
CA HIS A 86 -5.01 11.48 -6.54
C HIS A 86 -5.13 10.84 -7.93
N ALA A 87 -5.74 9.66 -8.02
CA ALA A 87 -6.01 8.98 -9.29
C ALA A 87 -7.25 9.54 -10.03
N ASN A 88 -7.91 10.58 -9.53
CA ASN A 88 -9.21 11.11 -10.00
C ASN A 88 -10.40 10.15 -9.83
N TYR A 89 -10.32 9.20 -8.89
CA TYR A 89 -11.43 8.32 -8.51
C TYR A 89 -12.15 8.85 -7.27
N SER A 90 -12.59 10.11 -7.35
CA SER A 90 -13.13 10.88 -6.22
C SER A 90 -14.30 10.20 -5.53
N PHE A 91 -15.22 9.57 -6.27
CA PHE A 91 -16.36 8.86 -5.66
C PHE A 91 -15.90 7.69 -4.75
N SER A 92 -14.97 6.86 -5.23
CA SER A 92 -14.44 5.75 -4.45
C SER A 92 -13.62 6.23 -3.25
N ALA A 93 -12.88 7.33 -3.42
CA ALA A 93 -12.13 7.97 -2.34
C ALA A 93 -13.06 8.51 -1.24
N CYS A 94 -14.06 9.32 -1.60
CA CYS A 94 -15.04 9.89 -0.65
C CYS A 94 -15.75 8.79 0.13
N LYS A 95 -16.26 7.76 -0.56
CA LYS A 95 -16.92 6.62 0.09
C LYS A 95 -16.03 5.92 1.12
N LEU A 96 -14.73 5.82 0.84
CA LEU A 96 -13.79 5.21 1.77
C LEU A 96 -13.46 6.15 2.93
N PHE A 97 -13.29 7.46 2.69
CA PHE A 97 -13.11 8.45 3.76
C PHE A 97 -14.32 8.48 4.72
N GLU A 98 -15.54 8.41 4.19
CA GLU A 98 -16.78 8.34 4.99
C GLU A 98 -16.86 7.11 5.92
N SER A 99 -16.03 6.08 5.69
CA SER A 99 -15.99 4.90 6.55
C SER A 99 -15.15 5.07 7.82
N PHE A 100 -14.35 6.14 7.90
CA PHE A 100 -13.48 6.43 9.05
C PHE A 100 -14.05 7.56 9.90
N LYS A 101 -13.73 7.55 11.21
CA LYS A 101 -14.09 8.66 12.10
C LYS A 101 -13.16 9.85 11.87
N ILE A 102 -13.67 11.07 12.02
CA ILE A 102 -12.91 12.30 11.82
C ILE A 102 -11.66 12.35 12.71
N GLU A 103 -11.75 11.88 13.96
CA GLU A 103 -10.63 11.87 14.91
C GLU A 103 -9.51 10.89 14.54
N GLU A 104 -9.80 9.95 13.64
CA GLU A 104 -8.86 8.95 13.13
C GLU A 104 -8.15 9.40 11.85
N MET A 105 -8.56 10.54 11.26
CA MET A 105 -8.06 11.05 9.99
C MET A 105 -6.88 12.01 10.18
N ASP A 106 -5.87 11.90 9.32
CA ASP A 106 -4.82 12.92 9.22
C ASP A 106 -5.36 14.22 8.57
N GLY A 107 -4.65 15.34 8.76
CA GLY A 107 -5.09 16.64 8.24
C GLY A 107 -5.25 16.68 6.72
N GLU A 108 -4.47 15.88 5.99
CA GLU A 108 -4.58 15.77 4.53
C GLU A 108 -5.86 15.04 4.11
N SER A 109 -6.23 13.98 4.83
CA SER A 109 -7.46 13.21 4.61
C SER A 109 -8.70 14.04 4.94
N LEU A 110 -8.65 14.85 6.00
CA LEU A 110 -9.74 15.76 6.39
C LEU A 110 -10.05 16.81 5.31
N ALA A 111 -9.04 17.26 4.57
CA ALA A 111 -9.21 18.25 3.50
C ALA A 111 -10.07 17.74 2.33
N TYR A 112 -10.27 16.43 2.20
CA TYR A 112 -11.17 15.85 1.20
C TYR A 112 -12.65 15.86 1.62
N TYR A 113 -12.95 16.21 2.88
CA TYR A 113 -14.31 16.20 3.44
C TYR A 113 -14.91 17.61 3.65
N LEU A 114 -14.08 18.63 3.86
CA LEU A 114 -14.47 20.03 4.11
C LEU A 114 -14.49 20.86 2.83
#